data_AF-A0A8H3M6P4-F1
#
_entry.id   AF-A0A8H3M6P4-F1
#
_cell.length_a   1.000
_cell.length_b   1.000
_cell.length_c   1.000
_cell.angle_alpha   90.00
_cell.angle_beta   90.00
_cell.angle_gamma   90.00
#
_symmetry.space_group_name_H-M   'P 1'
#
loop_
_entity.id
_entity.type
_entity.pdbx_description
1 polymer ?
#
loop_
_entity_poly.entity_id
_entity_poly.type
_entity_poly.pdbx_seq_one_letter_code
_entity_poly.pdbx_strand_id
1 'polypeptide(L)'
;MEIILEYTYTGSVKEESLTEDNTIEAFYAADYFQLSGLQDFIIKTVKNTNLAKNYSPELLSKISEKMPSTEDNILLNLLVETVAIIPLNNIEFGRLTITGLKCLLSITHEKETIPFATKEYEVFRYSAIIAAKQVSNDAYESLMERLPTLEQVENTIKVENKSITDHQDVAKELEPLVKYIDFKRIKGQVLVNLIEPLEIIPVETLLSVYRNIVLLNSLDFKDIRGNLHVIDKASYVWDETARGSSLIIEDNGKIVEASNNCNTHQSVRAKMTLENNGIFEWNVIIEEMCTWSWVGVCAAENINYEVFAGNQPTGWVLSSDGNCSNGSTGQFSYCPSFHGVGTRITVHLDMNKRTCAFSVNGTKYREVTEWNNLPSKLYPVVSLRNPGRFRILEPEYKY
;
A
#
# COMPACT_ATOMS: atom_id res chain seq x y z
N MET A 1 -16.41 -15.19 -29.46
CA MET A 1 -17.76 -15.72 -29.75
C MET A 1 -18.05 -17.01 -29.03
N GLU A 2 -17.11 -17.95 -28.92
CA GLU A 2 -17.31 -19.23 -28.21
C GLU A 2 -17.86 -19.06 -26.78
N ILE A 3 -17.23 -18.21 -25.95
CA ILE A 3 -17.68 -17.91 -24.58
C ILE A 3 -19.14 -17.40 -24.53
N ILE A 4 -19.52 -16.54 -25.47
CA ILE A 4 -20.89 -16.00 -25.54
C ILE A 4 -21.88 -17.11 -25.90
N LEU A 5 -21.53 -17.94 -26.88
CA LEU A 5 -22.38 -19.07 -27.28
C LEU A 5 -22.49 -20.10 -26.15
N GLU A 6 -21.39 -20.46 -25.49
CA GLU A 6 -21.41 -21.37 -24.34
C GLU A 6 -22.33 -20.84 -23.22
N TYR A 7 -22.19 -19.55 -22.87
CA TYR A 7 -23.02 -18.95 -21.83
C TYR A 7 -24.50 -18.91 -22.21
N THR A 8 -24.83 -18.52 -23.45
CA THR A 8 -26.23 -18.45 -23.90
C THR A 8 -26.90 -19.83 -24.00
N TYR A 9 -26.14 -20.88 -24.34
CA TYR A 9 -26.67 -22.24 -24.43
C TYR A 9 -26.75 -22.96 -23.07
N THR A 10 -25.81 -22.72 -22.16
CA THR A 10 -25.69 -23.51 -20.91
C THR A 10 -26.02 -22.70 -19.65
N GLY A 11 -26.08 -21.37 -19.73
CA GLY A 11 -26.21 -20.46 -18.59
C GLY A 11 -24.93 -20.31 -17.75
N SER A 12 -23.81 -20.91 -18.16
CA SER A 12 -22.55 -20.91 -17.41
C SER A 12 -21.34 -20.96 -18.33
N VAL A 13 -20.16 -20.58 -17.82
CA VAL A 13 -18.87 -20.70 -18.51
C VAL A 13 -17.86 -21.16 -17.46
N LYS A 14 -16.88 -21.98 -17.86
CA LYS A 14 -15.79 -22.38 -16.96
C LYS A 14 -14.80 -21.25 -16.75
N GLU A 15 -14.33 -21.05 -15.52
CA GLU A 15 -13.32 -20.01 -15.20
C GLU A 15 -12.05 -20.16 -16.06
N GLU A 16 -11.62 -21.39 -16.31
CA GLU A 16 -10.46 -21.77 -17.12
C GLU A 16 -10.54 -21.35 -18.60
N SER A 17 -11.74 -21.05 -19.09
CA SER A 17 -11.93 -20.57 -20.47
C SER A 17 -11.52 -19.10 -20.65
N LEU A 18 -11.45 -18.33 -19.55
CA LEU A 18 -11.04 -16.95 -19.56
C LEU A 18 -9.51 -16.85 -19.50
N THR A 19 -8.93 -16.22 -20.51
CA THR A 19 -7.48 -16.05 -20.67
C THR A 19 -7.13 -14.57 -20.84
N GLU A 20 -5.85 -14.24 -20.81
CA GLU A 20 -5.37 -12.88 -21.11
C GLU A 20 -5.83 -12.38 -22.48
N ASP A 21 -6.14 -13.29 -23.41
CA ASP A 21 -6.47 -13.01 -24.82
C ASP A 21 -7.93 -12.81 -25.12
N ASN A 22 -8.83 -13.33 -24.29
CA ASN A 22 -10.25 -13.31 -24.59
C ASN A 22 -11.10 -12.63 -23.52
N THR A 23 -10.56 -12.35 -22.34
CA THR A 23 -11.33 -11.85 -21.20
C THR A 23 -11.94 -10.48 -21.47
N ILE A 24 -11.15 -9.55 -22.05
CA ILE A 24 -11.63 -8.20 -22.34
C ILE A 24 -12.67 -8.22 -23.47
N GLU A 25 -12.42 -8.98 -24.54
CA GLU A 25 -13.36 -9.19 -25.64
C GLU A 25 -14.66 -9.83 -25.16
N ALA A 26 -14.57 -10.84 -24.28
CA ALA A 26 -15.73 -11.52 -23.71
C ALA A 26 -16.55 -10.57 -22.85
N PHE A 27 -15.91 -9.70 -22.06
CA PHE A 27 -16.58 -8.70 -21.24
C PHE A 27 -17.38 -7.70 -22.09
N TYR A 28 -16.76 -7.13 -23.12
CA TYR A 28 -17.46 -6.20 -24.02
C TYR A 28 -18.51 -6.88 -24.89
N ALA A 29 -18.28 -8.13 -25.31
CA ALA A 29 -19.30 -8.88 -26.02
C ALA A 29 -20.50 -9.19 -25.10
N ALA A 30 -20.26 -9.54 -23.84
CA ALA A 30 -21.32 -9.73 -22.86
C ALA A 30 -22.13 -8.44 -22.66
N ASP A 31 -21.48 -7.29 -22.59
CA ASP A 31 -22.13 -5.97 -22.56
C ASP A 31 -23.03 -5.75 -23.78
N TYR A 32 -22.47 -5.94 -24.98
CA TYR A 32 -23.16 -5.76 -26.25
C TYR A 32 -24.40 -6.65 -26.39
N PHE A 33 -24.31 -7.91 -25.96
CA PHE A 33 -25.42 -8.86 -25.97
C PHE A 33 -26.34 -8.75 -24.75
N GLN A 34 -26.10 -7.77 -23.85
CA GLN A 34 -26.86 -7.54 -22.62
C GLN A 34 -26.89 -8.76 -21.67
N LEU A 35 -25.78 -9.50 -21.63
CA LEU A 35 -25.58 -10.68 -20.78
C LEU A 35 -24.93 -10.27 -19.45
N SER A 36 -25.67 -9.52 -18.62
CA SER A 36 -25.16 -9.01 -17.34
C SER A 36 -24.62 -10.10 -16.41
N GLY A 37 -25.28 -11.26 -16.37
CA GLY A 37 -24.80 -12.40 -15.58
C GLY A 37 -23.43 -12.94 -16.03
N LEU A 38 -23.08 -12.79 -17.32
CA LEU A 38 -21.75 -13.12 -17.83
C LEU A 38 -20.72 -12.02 -17.50
N GLN A 39 -21.10 -10.75 -17.54
CA GLN A 39 -20.23 -9.66 -17.07
C GLN A 39 -19.87 -9.85 -15.59
N ASP A 40 -20.85 -10.14 -14.75
CA ASP A 40 -20.66 -10.40 -13.32
C ASP A 40 -19.76 -11.61 -13.09
N PHE A 41 -19.92 -12.67 -13.89
CA PHE A 41 -19.05 -13.84 -13.85
C PHE A 41 -17.60 -13.47 -14.19
N ILE A 42 -17.38 -12.71 -15.28
CA ILE A 42 -16.04 -12.28 -15.68
C ILE A 42 -15.39 -11.42 -14.59
N ILE A 43 -16.10 -10.44 -14.02
CA ILE A 43 -15.60 -9.58 -12.94
C ILE A 43 -15.19 -10.43 -11.73
N LYS A 44 -16.02 -11.38 -11.31
CA LYS A 44 -15.72 -12.29 -10.19
C LYS A 44 -14.50 -13.16 -10.49
N THR A 45 -14.39 -13.70 -11.69
CA THR A 45 -13.26 -14.53 -12.10
C THR A 45 -11.97 -13.72 -12.11
N VAL A 46 -11.95 -12.52 -12.69
CA VAL A 46 -10.79 -11.62 -12.65
C VAL A 46 -10.40 -11.32 -11.20
N LYS A 47 -11.35 -11.04 -10.31
CA LYS A 47 -11.09 -10.75 -8.90
C LYS A 47 -10.53 -11.93 -8.10
N ASN A 48 -10.99 -13.15 -8.35
CA ASN A 48 -10.74 -14.30 -7.47
C ASN A 48 -9.67 -15.28 -7.98
N THR A 49 -9.27 -15.19 -9.25
CA THR A 49 -8.37 -16.18 -9.85
C THR A 49 -6.93 -15.67 -9.99
N ASN A 50 -6.03 -16.58 -10.39
CA ASN A 50 -4.67 -16.23 -10.78
C ASN A 50 -4.62 -15.40 -12.07
N LEU A 51 -5.73 -15.23 -12.80
CA LEU A 51 -5.76 -14.48 -14.04
C LEU A 51 -5.34 -13.03 -13.82
N ALA A 52 -5.95 -12.30 -12.88
CA ALA A 52 -5.54 -10.92 -12.59
C ALA A 52 -4.16 -10.85 -11.95
N LYS A 53 -3.81 -11.81 -11.08
CA LYS A 53 -2.47 -11.84 -10.47
C LYS A 53 -1.36 -11.98 -11.51
N ASN A 54 -1.59 -12.79 -12.53
CA ASN A 54 -0.59 -13.11 -13.53
C ASN A 54 -0.64 -12.19 -14.74
N TYR A 55 -1.80 -11.64 -15.11
CA TYR A 55 -2.00 -10.96 -16.40
C TYR A 55 -2.71 -9.59 -16.28
N SER A 56 -2.82 -9.02 -15.08
CA SER A 56 -3.44 -7.68 -14.92
C SER A 56 -2.78 -6.58 -15.74
N PRO A 57 -1.45 -6.52 -15.96
CA PRO A 57 -0.84 -5.52 -16.84
C PRO A 57 -1.32 -5.61 -18.30
N GLU A 58 -1.40 -6.82 -18.84
CA GLU A 58 -1.85 -7.09 -20.21
C GLU A 58 -3.33 -6.78 -20.37
N LEU A 59 -4.14 -7.24 -19.41
CA LEU A 59 -5.59 -6.97 -19.39
C LEU A 59 -5.86 -5.46 -19.28
N LEU A 60 -5.11 -4.74 -18.44
CA LEU A 60 -5.21 -3.28 -18.31
C LEU A 60 -4.83 -2.58 -19.62
N SER A 61 -3.80 -3.07 -20.31
CA SER A 61 -3.41 -2.54 -21.62
C SER A 61 -4.53 -2.73 -22.65
N LYS A 62 -5.07 -3.95 -22.76
CA LYS A 62 -6.13 -4.28 -23.72
C LYS A 62 -7.42 -3.52 -23.49
N ILE A 63 -7.85 -3.37 -22.22
CA ILE A 63 -9.07 -2.60 -21.92
C ILE A 63 -8.89 -1.10 -22.21
N SER A 64 -7.69 -0.56 -21.96
CA SER A 64 -7.37 0.85 -22.19
C SER A 64 -7.30 1.21 -23.67
N GLU A 65 -6.96 0.25 -24.53
CA GLU A 65 -6.97 0.44 -25.99
C GLU A 65 -8.40 0.49 -26.56
N LYS A 66 -9.34 -0.23 -25.95
CA LYS A 66 -10.75 -0.25 -26.39
C LYS A 66 -11.56 0.93 -25.86
N MET A 67 -11.14 1.58 -24.78
CA MET A 67 -11.84 2.74 -24.19
C MET A 67 -10.89 3.90 -23.83
N PRO A 68 -11.07 5.09 -24.43
CA PRO A 68 -10.42 6.31 -23.96
C PRO A 68 -11.16 6.91 -22.74
N SER A 69 -10.86 6.39 -21.55
CA SER A 69 -10.83 7.13 -20.26
C SER A 69 -12.06 7.94 -19.76
N THR A 70 -13.32 7.63 -20.11
CA THR A 70 -14.47 8.44 -19.61
C THR A 70 -15.71 7.69 -19.10
N GLU A 71 -15.75 6.36 -19.14
CA GLU A 71 -16.87 5.59 -18.56
C GLU A 71 -16.43 4.86 -17.29
N ASP A 72 -17.26 4.93 -16.23
CA ASP A 72 -17.10 4.18 -14.99
C ASP A 72 -17.22 2.67 -15.26
N ASN A 73 -16.15 2.08 -15.77
CA ASN A 73 -16.07 0.67 -16.08
C ASN A 73 -15.55 -0.09 -14.85
N ILE A 74 -16.41 -0.93 -14.27
CA ILE A 74 -16.11 -1.71 -13.06
C ILE A 74 -14.89 -2.61 -13.27
N LEU A 75 -14.76 -3.23 -14.45
CA LEU A 75 -13.62 -4.08 -14.78
C LEU A 75 -12.32 -3.26 -14.92
N LEU A 76 -12.40 -2.07 -15.51
CA LEU A 76 -11.25 -1.15 -15.60
C LEU A 76 -10.76 -0.75 -14.21
N ASN A 77 -11.66 -0.31 -13.33
CA ASN A 77 -11.31 0.09 -11.97
C ASN A 77 -10.67 -1.07 -11.19
N LEU A 78 -11.22 -2.29 -11.31
CA LEU A 78 -10.64 -3.49 -10.71
C LEU A 78 -9.20 -3.76 -11.21
N LEU A 79 -8.97 -3.66 -12.52
CA LEU A 79 -7.65 -3.86 -13.12
C LEU A 79 -6.66 -2.77 -12.67
N VAL A 80 -7.10 -1.51 -12.61
CA VAL A 80 -6.29 -0.40 -12.12
C VAL A 80 -5.88 -0.62 -10.66
N GLU A 81 -6.81 -0.97 -9.78
CA GLU A 81 -6.51 -1.27 -8.37
C GLU A 81 -5.51 -2.43 -8.24
N THR A 82 -5.67 -3.46 -9.08
CA THR A 82 -4.79 -4.63 -9.08
C THR A 82 -3.38 -4.29 -9.56
N VAL A 83 -3.23 -3.52 -10.64
CA VAL A 83 -1.92 -3.13 -11.17
C VAL A 83 -1.25 -2.09 -10.28
N ALA A 84 -2.01 -1.18 -9.68
CA ALA A 84 -1.47 -0.09 -8.87
C ALA A 84 -0.70 -0.57 -7.62
N ILE A 85 -1.04 -1.73 -7.07
CA ILE A 85 -0.31 -2.34 -5.94
C ILE A 85 0.93 -3.14 -6.36
N ILE A 86 1.17 -3.33 -7.66
CA ILE A 86 2.38 -3.96 -8.18
C ILE A 86 3.43 -2.85 -8.43
N PRO A 87 4.62 -2.90 -7.82
CA PRO A 87 5.69 -1.97 -8.16
C PRO A 87 5.98 -2.05 -9.66
N LEU A 88 5.99 -0.93 -10.38
CA LEU A 88 6.18 -0.93 -11.85
C LEU A 88 7.51 -1.57 -12.26
N ASN A 89 8.55 -1.45 -11.42
CA ASN A 89 9.83 -2.12 -11.65
C ASN A 89 9.75 -3.66 -11.65
N ASN A 90 8.68 -4.25 -11.10
CA ASN A 90 8.42 -5.69 -11.14
C ASN A 90 7.60 -6.11 -12.37
N ILE A 91 7.10 -5.15 -13.16
CA ILE A 91 6.38 -5.42 -14.40
C ILE A 91 7.39 -5.41 -15.53
N GLU A 92 7.51 -6.52 -16.26
CA GLU A 92 8.39 -6.59 -17.43
C GLU A 92 7.98 -5.57 -18.52
N PHE A 93 8.97 -4.92 -19.12
CA PHE A 93 8.75 -3.94 -20.18
C PHE A 93 8.11 -4.60 -21.41
N GLY A 94 6.87 -4.22 -21.71
CA GLY A 94 6.07 -4.78 -22.81
C GLY A 94 4.77 -5.42 -22.34
N ARG A 95 4.67 -5.78 -21.06
CA ARG A 95 3.41 -6.30 -20.47
C ARG A 95 2.37 -5.20 -20.25
N LEU A 96 2.84 -3.98 -19.98
CA LEU A 96 2.00 -2.79 -19.85
C LEU A 96 2.33 -1.82 -21.00
N THR A 97 1.35 -1.53 -21.86
CA THR A 97 1.52 -0.59 -22.99
C THR A 97 1.53 0.87 -22.51
N ILE A 98 2.00 1.80 -23.36
CA ILE A 98 1.94 3.25 -23.05
C ILE A 98 0.50 3.70 -22.77
N THR A 99 -0.47 3.19 -23.52
CA THR A 99 -1.91 3.47 -23.31
C THR A 99 -2.40 2.90 -21.97
N GLY A 100 -2.03 1.66 -21.64
CA GLY A 100 -2.34 1.04 -20.35
C GLY A 100 -1.73 1.79 -19.17
N LEU A 101 -0.45 2.18 -19.28
CA LEU A 101 0.21 3.00 -18.28
C LEU A 101 -0.46 4.36 -18.15
N LYS A 102 -0.75 5.06 -19.25
CA LYS A 102 -1.47 6.33 -19.22
C LYS A 102 -2.80 6.21 -18.48
N CYS A 103 -3.54 5.13 -18.73
CA CYS A 103 -4.79 4.85 -18.03
C CYS A 103 -4.56 4.69 -16.52
N LEU A 104 -3.64 3.81 -16.13
CA LEU A 104 -3.21 3.61 -14.73
C LEU A 104 -2.85 4.93 -14.06
N LEU A 105 -1.97 5.73 -14.69
CA LEU A 105 -1.51 6.98 -14.11
C LEU A 105 -2.65 7.99 -14.02
N SER A 106 -3.48 8.13 -15.06
CA SER A 106 -4.59 9.08 -15.06
C SER A 106 -5.64 8.82 -13.97
N ILE A 107 -5.89 7.55 -13.64
CA ILE A 107 -6.89 7.18 -12.64
C ILE A 107 -6.33 7.31 -11.23
N THR A 108 -5.02 7.09 -11.04
CA THR A 108 -4.35 7.13 -9.73
C THR A 108 -3.75 8.49 -9.38
N HIS A 109 -3.57 9.38 -10.36
CA HIS A 109 -3.03 10.73 -10.14
C HIS A 109 -3.95 11.56 -9.25
N GLU A 110 -3.37 12.21 -8.24
CA GLU A 110 -4.07 13.04 -7.22
C GLU A 110 -5.19 12.32 -6.44
N LYS A 111 -5.34 10.99 -6.57
CA LYS A 111 -6.31 10.20 -5.82
C LYS A 111 -5.67 9.50 -4.63
N GLU A 112 -5.72 10.17 -3.49
CA GLU A 112 -5.15 9.66 -2.23
C GLU A 112 -5.75 8.34 -1.76
N THR A 113 -6.98 8.01 -2.20
CA THR A 113 -7.70 6.79 -1.80
C THR A 113 -7.25 5.54 -2.55
N ILE A 114 -6.57 5.66 -3.69
CA ILE A 114 -6.12 4.50 -4.46
C ILE A 114 -4.68 4.16 -4.06
N PRO A 115 -4.42 2.93 -3.56
CA PRO A 115 -3.06 2.49 -3.29
C PRO A 115 -2.21 2.56 -4.54
N PHE A 116 -0.96 3.01 -4.41
CA PHE A 116 -0.03 3.03 -5.52
C PHE A 116 1.36 2.66 -4.99
N ALA A 117 1.90 1.53 -5.44
CA ALA A 117 3.09 0.94 -4.84
C ALA A 117 4.42 1.52 -5.33
N THR A 118 4.38 2.26 -6.43
CA THR A 118 5.58 2.73 -7.11
C THR A 118 5.93 4.15 -6.69
N LYS A 119 7.19 4.39 -6.35
CA LYS A 119 7.71 5.73 -6.07
C LYS A 119 7.77 6.58 -7.34
N GLU A 120 7.64 7.88 -7.22
CA GLU A 120 7.45 8.77 -8.37
C GLU A 120 8.65 8.79 -9.34
N TYR A 121 9.87 8.62 -8.82
CA TYR A 121 11.06 8.40 -9.67
C TYR A 121 10.94 7.13 -10.50
N GLU A 122 10.45 6.04 -9.91
CA GLU A 122 10.28 4.76 -10.61
C GLU A 122 9.11 4.80 -11.61
N VAL A 123 8.09 5.63 -11.35
CA VAL A 123 7.05 5.96 -12.34
C VAL A 123 7.68 6.64 -13.56
N PHE A 124 8.50 7.67 -13.34
CA PHE A 124 9.22 8.34 -14.42
C PHE A 124 10.15 7.37 -15.17
N ARG A 125 10.96 6.60 -14.43
CA ARG A 125 11.87 5.60 -15.00
C ARG A 125 11.14 4.62 -15.90
N TYR A 126 10.07 4.01 -15.42
CA TYR A 126 9.29 3.05 -16.18
C TYR A 126 8.70 3.70 -17.44
N SER A 127 8.11 4.89 -17.29
CA SER A 127 7.53 5.67 -18.39
C SER A 127 8.55 5.99 -19.49
N ALA A 128 9.74 6.45 -19.11
CA ALA A 128 10.80 6.80 -20.05
C ALA A 128 11.32 5.56 -20.79
N ILE A 129 11.54 4.45 -20.07
CA ILE A 129 12.04 3.20 -20.68
C ILE A 129 11.03 2.61 -21.67
N ILE A 130 9.72 2.59 -21.36
CA ILE A 130 8.73 2.09 -22.32
C ILE A 130 8.59 3.01 -23.54
N ALA A 131 8.71 4.32 -23.36
CA ALA A 131 8.71 5.28 -24.46
C ALA A 131 9.93 5.06 -25.37
N ALA A 132 11.12 4.84 -24.79
CA ALA A 132 12.31 4.54 -25.57
C ALA A 132 12.22 3.19 -26.29
N LYS A 133 11.65 2.17 -25.66
CA LYS A 133 11.40 0.86 -26.31
C LYS A 133 10.49 0.97 -27.54
N GLN A 134 9.55 1.92 -27.51
CA GLN A 134 8.67 2.20 -28.65
C GLN A 134 9.41 2.89 -29.82
N VAL A 135 10.48 3.64 -29.51
CA VAL A 135 11.29 4.36 -30.50
C VAL A 135 12.34 3.44 -31.14
N SER A 136 13.23 2.86 -30.34
CA SER A 136 14.29 1.97 -30.83
C SER A 136 14.95 1.15 -29.72
N ASN A 137 15.57 0.02 -30.08
CA ASN A 137 16.36 -0.76 -29.13
C ASN A 137 17.54 0.03 -28.57
N ASP A 138 18.19 0.87 -29.39
CA ASP A 138 19.32 1.69 -28.96
C ASP A 138 18.89 2.73 -27.91
N ALA A 139 17.72 3.37 -28.10
CA ALA A 139 17.16 4.28 -27.12
C ALA A 139 16.79 3.55 -25.81
N TYR A 140 16.22 2.34 -25.92
CA TYR A 140 15.87 1.50 -24.77
C TYR A 140 17.10 1.14 -23.93
N GLU A 141 18.16 0.62 -24.56
CA GLU A 141 19.41 0.28 -23.85
C GLU A 141 20.05 1.53 -23.24
N SER A 142 20.07 2.65 -23.97
CA SER A 142 20.61 3.93 -23.48
C SER A 142 19.88 4.41 -22.20
N LEU A 143 18.55 4.35 -22.17
CA LEU A 143 17.80 4.73 -20.97
C LEU A 143 17.91 3.72 -19.83
N MET A 144 17.98 2.41 -20.13
CA MET A 144 18.23 1.39 -19.11
C MET A 144 19.55 1.62 -18.37
N GLU A 145 20.60 2.04 -19.09
CA GLU A 145 21.88 2.42 -18.49
C GLU A 145 21.82 3.73 -17.71
N ARG A 146 21.10 4.75 -18.24
CA ARG A 146 21.06 6.09 -17.64
C ARG A 146 20.09 6.24 -16.48
N LEU A 147 19.08 5.38 -16.39
CA LEU A 147 18.06 5.39 -15.35
C LEU A 147 18.19 4.16 -14.44
N PRO A 148 19.08 4.21 -13.43
CA PRO A 148 19.20 3.14 -12.45
C PRO A 148 17.93 2.96 -11.61
N THR A 149 17.75 1.80 -10.98
CA THR A 149 16.66 1.60 -9.99
C THR A 149 16.88 2.47 -8.76
N LEU A 150 15.85 2.71 -7.96
CA LEU A 150 16.02 3.57 -6.78
C LEU A 150 17.04 3.01 -5.77
N GLU A 151 17.09 1.69 -5.61
CA GLU A 151 18.10 0.99 -4.80
C GLU A 151 19.54 1.29 -5.27
N GLN A 152 19.74 1.43 -6.59
CA GLN A 152 21.04 1.78 -7.16
C GLN A 152 21.36 3.28 -7.01
N VAL A 153 20.35 4.16 -7.14
CA VAL A 153 20.48 5.62 -6.96
C VAL A 153 20.94 5.97 -5.54
N GLU A 154 20.44 5.27 -4.53
CA GLU A 154 20.80 5.49 -3.13
C GLU A 154 22.28 5.15 -2.85
N ASN A 155 22.89 4.30 -3.69
CA ASN A 155 24.27 3.85 -3.54
C ASN A 155 25.27 4.56 -4.46
N THR A 156 24.82 5.12 -5.60
CA THR A 156 25.71 5.72 -6.61
C THR A 156 25.00 6.83 -7.40
N ILE A 157 25.49 8.08 -7.31
CA ILE A 157 24.85 9.24 -7.98
C ILE A 157 25.55 9.62 -9.30
N LYS A 158 26.69 9.01 -9.62
CA LYS A 158 27.46 9.35 -10.83
C LYS A 158 27.13 8.42 -11.98
N VAL A 159 26.18 8.86 -12.83
CA VAL A 159 25.96 8.28 -14.16
C VAL A 159 26.70 9.15 -15.18
N GLU A 160 27.39 8.52 -16.14
CA GLU A 160 28.06 9.27 -17.22
C GLU A 160 27.03 9.98 -18.11
N ASN A 161 27.26 11.27 -18.38
CA ASN A 161 26.46 12.03 -19.34
C ASN A 161 26.82 11.62 -20.77
N LYS A 162 26.17 10.58 -21.28
CA LYS A 162 26.15 10.22 -22.71
C LYS A 162 24.86 10.70 -23.35
N SER A 163 24.95 11.20 -24.58
CA SER A 163 23.77 11.58 -25.37
C SER A 163 22.85 10.38 -25.59
N ILE A 164 21.55 10.58 -25.45
CA ILE A 164 20.54 9.57 -25.81
C ILE A 164 20.26 9.70 -27.31
N THR A 165 20.38 8.57 -28.01
CA THR A 165 19.94 8.44 -29.41
C THR A 165 18.44 8.67 -29.48
N ASP A 166 17.98 9.45 -30.45
CA ASP A 166 16.55 9.72 -30.70
C ASP A 166 15.78 10.35 -29.51
N HIS A 167 16.47 11.07 -28.61
CA HIS A 167 15.85 11.66 -27.41
C HIS A 167 14.60 12.52 -27.71
N GLN A 168 14.55 13.19 -28.86
CA GLN A 168 13.38 13.97 -29.28
C GLN A 168 12.15 13.10 -29.57
N ASP A 169 12.34 11.92 -30.15
CA ASP A 169 11.25 11.00 -30.42
C ASP A 169 10.83 10.28 -29.13
N VAL A 170 11.78 9.98 -28.24
CA VAL A 170 11.47 9.51 -26.89
C VAL A 170 10.62 10.54 -26.12
N ALA A 171 10.97 11.83 -26.22
CA ALA A 171 10.22 12.91 -25.58
C ALA A 171 8.77 12.99 -26.09
N LYS A 172 8.54 12.79 -27.40
CA LYS A 172 7.19 12.77 -27.99
C LYS A 172 6.36 11.59 -27.49
N GLU A 173 6.94 10.39 -27.43
CA GLU A 173 6.26 9.21 -26.92
C GLU A 173 5.98 9.31 -25.40
N LEU A 174 6.85 9.99 -24.66
CA LEU A 174 6.70 10.21 -23.22
C LEU A 174 5.69 11.33 -22.86
N GLU A 175 5.54 12.34 -23.72
CA GLU A 175 4.68 13.51 -23.54
C GLU A 175 3.30 13.21 -22.91
N PRO A 176 2.49 12.24 -23.38
CA PRO A 176 1.16 11.96 -22.83
C PRO A 176 1.17 11.47 -21.37
N LEU A 177 2.32 11.01 -20.86
CA LEU A 177 2.50 10.51 -19.50
C LEU A 177 3.03 11.60 -18.55
N VAL A 178 3.81 12.57 -19.05
CA VAL A 178 4.51 13.59 -18.26
C VAL A 178 3.58 14.31 -17.28
N LYS A 179 2.36 14.66 -17.73
CA LYS A 179 1.38 15.39 -16.91
C LYS A 179 0.86 14.60 -15.70
N TYR A 180 1.04 13.28 -15.68
CA TYR A 180 0.62 12.41 -14.58
C TYR A 180 1.76 12.03 -13.64
N ILE A 181 2.97 12.54 -13.89
CA ILE A 181 4.16 12.33 -13.05
C ILE A 181 4.36 13.55 -12.17
N ASP A 182 4.33 13.36 -10.85
CA ASP A 182 4.54 14.42 -9.88
C ASP A 182 6.03 14.62 -9.58
N PHE A 183 6.74 15.28 -10.50
CA PHE A 183 8.17 15.56 -10.37
C PHE A 183 8.55 16.29 -9.06
N LYS A 184 7.60 16.94 -8.37
CA LYS A 184 7.86 17.59 -7.07
C LYS A 184 8.15 16.57 -5.95
N ARG A 185 7.73 15.31 -6.13
CA ARG A 185 8.01 14.19 -5.22
C ARG A 185 9.33 13.49 -5.50
N ILE A 186 10.06 13.90 -6.54
CA ILE A 186 11.37 13.35 -6.87
C ILE A 186 12.44 14.21 -6.20
N LYS A 187 13.41 13.58 -5.51
CA LYS A 187 14.52 14.27 -4.86
C LYS A 187 15.25 15.19 -5.85
N GLY A 188 15.52 16.43 -5.44
CA GLY A 188 16.18 17.44 -6.28
C GLY A 188 17.50 16.96 -6.89
N GLN A 189 18.29 16.18 -6.15
CA GLN A 189 19.52 15.58 -6.66
C GLN A 189 19.26 14.62 -7.82
N VAL A 190 18.18 13.84 -7.78
CA VAL A 190 17.79 12.92 -8.87
C VAL A 190 17.35 13.72 -10.09
N LEU A 191 16.57 14.79 -9.89
CA LEU A 191 16.16 15.68 -10.98
C LEU A 191 17.37 16.24 -11.73
N VAL A 192 18.32 16.84 -11.01
CA VAL A 192 19.48 17.53 -11.61
C VAL A 192 20.49 16.57 -12.25
N ASN A 193 20.78 15.42 -11.63
CA ASN A 193 21.85 14.54 -12.12
C ASN A 193 21.37 13.45 -13.07
N LEU A 194 20.09 13.05 -13.00
CA LEU A 194 19.57 11.93 -13.78
C LEU A 194 18.51 12.35 -14.78
N ILE A 195 17.57 13.23 -14.43
CA ILE A 195 16.39 13.52 -15.27
C ILE A 195 16.66 14.67 -16.25
N GLU A 196 17.13 15.81 -15.75
CA GLU A 196 17.42 17.00 -16.57
C GLU A 196 18.40 16.72 -17.72
N PRO A 197 19.52 15.98 -17.51
CA PRO A 197 20.49 15.71 -18.58
C PRO A 197 20.01 14.74 -19.66
N LEU A 198 18.78 14.22 -19.57
CA LEU A 198 18.19 13.35 -20.61
C LEU A 198 17.57 14.17 -21.73
N GLU A 199 17.18 15.43 -21.45
CA GLU A 199 16.50 16.32 -22.40
C GLU A 199 15.18 15.74 -22.98
N ILE A 200 14.55 14.80 -22.25
CA ILE A 200 13.27 14.18 -22.64
C ILE A 200 12.05 14.77 -21.92
N ILE A 201 12.28 15.71 -20.98
CA ILE A 201 11.23 16.43 -20.25
C ILE A 201 11.26 17.90 -20.69
N PRO A 202 10.09 18.53 -20.95
CA PRO A 202 10.02 19.95 -21.28
C PRO A 202 10.67 20.83 -20.20
N VAL A 203 11.47 21.80 -20.64
CA VAL A 203 12.22 22.71 -19.77
C VAL A 203 11.27 23.49 -18.86
N GLU A 204 10.10 23.89 -19.37
CA GLU A 204 9.07 24.61 -18.63
C GLU A 204 8.54 23.78 -17.44
N THR A 205 8.40 22.46 -17.63
CA THR A 205 7.98 21.53 -16.57
C THR A 205 9.01 21.50 -15.46
N LEU A 206 10.29 21.27 -15.78
CA LEU A 206 11.38 21.23 -14.78
C LEU A 206 11.56 22.58 -14.07
N LEU A 207 11.54 23.69 -14.81
CA LEU A 207 11.62 25.04 -14.22
C LEU A 207 10.49 25.30 -13.21
N SER A 208 9.26 24.84 -13.51
CA SER A 208 8.14 24.98 -12.58
C SER A 208 8.36 24.16 -11.30
N VAL A 209 8.94 22.96 -11.42
CA VAL A 209 9.27 22.07 -10.29
C VAL A 209 10.35 22.69 -9.43
N TYR A 210 11.45 23.17 -10.02
CA TYR A 210 12.53 23.84 -9.28
C TYR A 210 12.04 25.09 -8.54
N ARG A 211 11.20 25.91 -9.17
CA ARG A 211 10.57 27.07 -8.50
C ARG A 211 9.70 26.61 -7.32
N ASN A 212 8.92 25.54 -7.47
CA ASN A 212 8.12 24.99 -6.37
C ASN A 212 8.99 24.51 -5.21
N ILE A 213 10.06 23.75 -5.48
CA ILE A 213 10.98 23.22 -4.46
C ILE A 213 11.61 24.37 -3.67
N VAL A 214 12.06 25.44 -4.34
CA VAL A 214 12.65 26.62 -3.67
C VAL A 214 11.62 27.38 -2.83
N LEU A 215 10.39 27.54 -3.33
CA LEU A 215 9.33 28.26 -2.60
C LEU A 215 8.85 27.53 -1.34
N LEU A 216 8.84 26.20 -1.37
CA LEU A 216 8.26 25.37 -0.31
C LEU A 216 9.24 24.98 0.81
N ASN A 217 10.48 25.51 0.80
CA ASN A 217 11.50 25.41 1.86
C ASN A 217 11.34 24.16 2.77
N SER A 218 11.81 23.00 2.27
CA SER A 218 11.99 21.75 3.03
C SER A 218 10.76 20.89 3.36
N LEU A 219 9.66 20.95 2.60
CA LEU A 219 8.65 19.89 2.67
C LEU A 219 9.22 18.59 2.06
N ASP A 220 9.49 17.62 2.92
CA ASP A 220 9.88 16.25 2.56
C ASP A 220 8.64 15.53 2.02
N PHE A 221 8.31 15.77 0.74
CA PHE A 221 7.21 15.08 0.07
C PHE A 221 7.45 13.57 0.13
N LYS A 222 6.44 12.79 0.51
CA LYS A 222 6.52 11.32 0.40
C LYS A 222 6.81 10.95 -1.06
N ASP A 223 7.82 10.10 -1.27
CA ASP A 223 8.24 9.60 -2.59
C ASP A 223 7.12 8.88 -3.37
N ILE A 224 6.02 8.49 -2.72
CA ILE A 224 4.89 7.75 -3.31
C ILE A 224 3.65 8.64 -3.36
N ARG A 225 2.94 8.67 -4.49
CA ARG A 225 1.72 9.46 -4.71
C ARG A 225 0.43 8.86 -4.15
N GLY A 226 0.37 7.54 -4.00
CA GLY A 226 -0.73 6.84 -3.33
C GLY A 226 -0.34 6.47 -1.90
N ASN A 227 -1.33 6.22 -1.04
CA ASN A 227 -1.04 5.66 0.28
C ASN A 227 -0.85 4.15 0.12
N LEU A 228 0.40 3.66 0.08
CA LEU A 228 0.71 2.22 0.01
C LEU A 228 0.08 1.44 1.19
N HIS A 229 -0.29 2.14 2.26
CA HIS A 229 -0.92 1.59 3.45
C HIS A 229 -2.40 1.97 3.57
N VAL A 230 -3.19 1.80 2.51
CA VAL A 230 -4.61 1.49 2.72
C VAL A 230 -4.69 0.04 3.18
N ILE A 231 -4.30 -0.17 4.44
CA ILE A 231 -5.06 -1.05 5.31
C ILE A 231 -6.51 -0.63 5.06
N ASP A 232 -7.30 -1.48 4.40
CA ASP A 232 -8.71 -1.20 4.10
C ASP A 232 -9.34 -0.56 5.33
N LYS A 233 -10.18 0.45 5.19
CA LYS A 233 -10.85 1.08 6.35
C LYS A 233 -11.60 0.02 7.18
N ALA A 234 -11.96 -1.10 6.55
CA ALA A 234 -12.51 -2.31 7.17
C ALA A 234 -11.51 -3.19 7.95
N SER A 235 -10.20 -2.97 7.85
CA SER A 235 -9.13 -3.76 8.48
C SER A 235 -8.76 -3.28 9.89
N TYR A 236 -9.13 -2.06 10.28
CA TYR A 236 -9.04 -1.57 11.67
C TYR A 236 -10.22 -2.10 12.51
N VAL A 237 -10.28 -3.43 12.63
CA VAL A 237 -11.27 -4.15 13.43
C VAL A 237 -10.58 -5.26 14.22
N TRP A 238 -11.07 -5.48 15.43
CA TRP A 238 -10.71 -6.61 16.28
C TRP A 238 -11.20 -7.92 15.68
N ASP A 239 -10.44 -9.00 15.90
CA ASP A 239 -10.76 -10.33 15.40
C ASP A 239 -11.57 -11.11 16.43
N GLU A 240 -12.86 -11.32 16.16
CA GLU A 240 -13.79 -12.11 16.98
C GLU A 240 -13.32 -13.55 17.23
N THR A 241 -12.48 -14.09 16.34
CA THR A 241 -11.95 -15.45 16.48
C THR A 241 -10.63 -15.51 17.27
N ALA A 242 -10.03 -14.35 17.56
CA ALA A 242 -8.70 -14.24 18.16
C ALA A 242 -8.72 -13.26 19.35
N ARG A 243 -9.57 -13.57 20.33
CA ARG A 243 -9.78 -12.82 21.57
C ARG A 243 -9.90 -13.73 22.78
N GLY A 244 -9.65 -13.18 23.97
CA GLY A 244 -9.98 -13.84 25.22
C GLY A 244 -11.49 -14.03 25.39
N SER A 245 -11.86 -15.10 26.06
CA SER A 245 -13.24 -15.53 26.30
C SER A 245 -14.12 -14.48 26.98
N SER A 246 -13.52 -13.61 27.82
CA SER A 246 -14.22 -12.58 28.60
C SER A 246 -14.21 -11.19 27.95
N LEU A 247 -13.69 -11.06 26.72
CA LEU A 247 -13.72 -9.82 25.94
C LEU A 247 -14.91 -9.81 24.98
N ILE A 248 -15.57 -8.68 24.83
CA ILE A 248 -16.72 -8.47 23.95
C ILE A 248 -16.29 -7.47 22.89
N ILE A 249 -16.54 -7.77 21.61
CA ILE A 249 -16.25 -6.85 20.52
C ILE A 249 -17.56 -6.24 20.04
N GLU A 250 -17.55 -4.93 19.83
CA GLU A 250 -18.73 -4.14 19.46
C GLU A 250 -18.41 -3.14 18.34
N ASP A 251 -19.42 -2.37 17.94
CA ASP A 251 -19.31 -1.29 16.94
C ASP A 251 -18.64 -1.76 15.64
N ASN A 252 -19.22 -2.82 15.06
CA ASN A 252 -18.74 -3.46 13.83
C ASN A 252 -17.26 -3.89 13.90
N GLY A 253 -16.79 -4.29 15.08
CA GLY A 253 -15.42 -4.75 15.29
C GLY A 253 -14.45 -3.69 15.79
N LYS A 254 -14.86 -2.42 15.91
CA LYS A 254 -13.92 -1.32 16.25
C LYS A 254 -13.63 -1.20 17.73
N ILE A 255 -14.51 -1.69 18.59
CA ILE A 255 -14.39 -1.58 20.04
C ILE A 255 -14.20 -2.96 20.64
N VAL A 256 -13.33 -3.06 21.63
CA VAL A 256 -13.25 -4.20 22.53
C VAL A 256 -13.50 -3.74 23.97
N GLU A 257 -14.35 -4.46 24.68
CA GLU A 257 -14.73 -4.21 26.07
C GLU A 257 -14.49 -5.46 26.91
N ALA A 258 -13.96 -5.29 28.11
CA ALA A 258 -13.83 -6.38 29.06
C ALA A 258 -15.16 -6.58 29.81
N SER A 259 -15.74 -7.77 29.74
CA SER A 259 -16.95 -8.10 30.50
C SER A 259 -16.73 -7.97 32.00
N ASN A 260 -17.82 -7.82 32.78
CA ASN A 260 -17.78 -7.71 34.24
C ASN A 260 -17.03 -8.86 34.95
N ASN A 261 -16.93 -10.04 34.31
CA ASN A 261 -16.25 -11.21 34.86
C ASN A 261 -14.75 -11.30 34.48
N CYS A 262 -14.26 -10.37 33.65
CA CYS A 262 -12.87 -10.30 33.20
C CYS A 262 -11.96 -9.75 34.31
N ASN A 263 -11.67 -10.61 35.29
CA ASN A 263 -10.88 -10.27 36.49
C ASN A 263 -9.36 -10.25 36.25
N THR A 264 -8.90 -10.77 35.13
CA THR A 264 -7.49 -10.78 34.71
C THR A 264 -7.38 -10.19 33.31
N HIS A 265 -6.21 -9.66 32.97
CA HIS A 265 -5.97 -9.15 31.63
C HIS A 265 -6.04 -10.27 30.60
N GLN A 266 -6.91 -10.07 29.62
CA GLN A 266 -7.02 -10.89 28.44
C GLN A 266 -6.64 -10.06 27.22
N SER A 267 -6.32 -10.73 26.12
CA SER A 267 -5.83 -10.08 24.90
C SER A 267 -6.78 -10.28 23.74
N VAL A 268 -6.77 -9.34 22.80
CA VAL A 268 -7.39 -9.48 21.49
C VAL A 268 -6.43 -8.92 20.45
N ARG A 269 -6.36 -9.57 19.28
CA ARG A 269 -5.65 -9.00 18.13
C ARG A 269 -6.61 -8.45 17.08
N ALA A 270 -6.12 -7.53 16.26
CA ALA A 270 -6.85 -7.07 15.09
C ALA A 270 -6.78 -8.10 13.94
N LYS A 271 -7.71 -8.00 12.98
CA LYS A 271 -7.67 -8.77 11.73
C LYS A 271 -6.52 -8.33 10.81
N MET A 272 -6.10 -7.08 10.95
CA MET A 272 -4.98 -6.51 10.20
C MET A 272 -3.71 -7.35 10.37
N THR A 273 -3.18 -7.86 9.26
CA THR A 273 -1.88 -8.53 9.23
C THR A 273 -0.79 -7.51 8.90
N LEU A 274 0.27 -7.50 9.71
CA LEU A 274 1.46 -6.67 9.54
C LEU A 274 2.58 -7.59 9.05
N GLU A 275 2.71 -7.74 7.74
CA GLU A 275 3.72 -8.59 7.10
C GLU A 275 4.40 -7.84 5.94
N ASN A 276 5.51 -8.41 5.43
CA ASN A 276 6.37 -7.81 4.40
C ASN A 276 7.11 -6.53 4.86
N ASN A 277 7.85 -5.94 3.94
CA ASN A 277 8.55 -4.67 4.11
C ASN A 277 7.52 -3.52 4.06
N GLY A 278 7.48 -2.67 5.10
CA GLY A 278 6.50 -1.59 5.20
C GLY A 278 6.55 -0.83 6.53
N ILE A 279 5.92 0.35 6.56
CA ILE A 279 5.75 1.16 7.78
C ILE A 279 4.26 1.22 8.10
N PHE A 280 3.89 0.72 9.27
CA PHE A 280 2.50 0.59 9.69
C PHE A 280 2.23 1.49 10.90
N GLU A 281 1.09 2.16 10.88
CA GLU A 281 0.62 2.98 11.98
C GLU A 281 -0.86 2.73 12.24
N TRP A 282 -1.24 2.70 13.51
CA TRP A 282 -2.64 2.67 13.93
C TRP A 282 -2.80 3.33 15.29
N ASN A 283 -4.02 3.76 15.57
CA ASN A 283 -4.38 4.38 16.82
C ASN A 283 -5.20 3.41 17.68
N VAL A 284 -4.97 3.48 18.99
CA VAL A 284 -5.84 2.89 20.01
C VAL A 284 -6.28 4.02 20.95
N ILE A 285 -7.60 4.17 21.11
CA ILE A 285 -8.20 5.09 22.07
C ILE A 285 -8.66 4.30 23.29
N ILE A 286 -8.25 4.73 24.48
CA ILE A 286 -8.76 4.18 25.72
C ILE A 286 -10.08 4.89 26.07
N GLU A 287 -11.21 4.27 25.75
CA GLU A 287 -12.56 4.81 26.03
C GLU A 287 -12.96 4.57 27.50
N GLU A 288 -12.46 3.50 28.11
CA GLU A 288 -12.57 3.26 29.55
C GLU A 288 -11.29 2.65 30.10
N MET A 289 -10.83 3.16 31.24
CA MET A 289 -9.56 2.79 31.85
C MET A 289 -9.72 1.54 32.72
N CYS A 290 -8.77 0.61 32.63
CA CYS A 290 -8.55 -0.42 33.63
C CYS A 290 -7.21 -0.22 34.35
N THR A 291 -6.89 -1.07 35.33
CA THR A 291 -5.69 -0.94 36.17
C THR A 291 -4.40 -0.76 35.35
N TRP A 292 -4.27 -1.52 34.25
CA TRP A 292 -3.18 -1.38 33.29
C TRP A 292 -3.74 -1.57 31.88
N SER A 293 -3.56 -0.58 31.01
CA SER A 293 -4.00 -0.65 29.62
C SER A 293 -2.81 -0.97 28.73
N TRP A 294 -2.85 -2.07 27.99
CA TRP A 294 -1.72 -2.54 27.17
C TRP A 294 -2.02 -2.45 25.68
N VAL A 295 -1.10 -1.87 24.92
CA VAL A 295 -1.21 -1.67 23.46
C VAL A 295 0.10 -2.02 22.78
N GLY A 296 0.06 -2.76 21.67
CA GLY A 296 1.25 -3.02 20.87
C GLY A 296 1.04 -4.05 19.78
N VAL A 297 1.99 -4.96 19.61
CA VAL A 297 1.97 -5.99 18.57
C VAL A 297 2.13 -7.40 19.14
N CYS A 298 1.62 -8.39 18.41
CA CYS A 298 1.86 -9.79 18.72
C CYS A 298 2.08 -10.68 17.49
N ALA A 299 2.73 -11.82 17.70
CA ALA A 299 2.71 -12.94 16.77
C ALA A 299 1.38 -13.72 16.93
N ALA A 300 0.83 -14.25 15.84
CA ALA A 300 -0.38 -15.08 15.90
C ALA A 300 -0.08 -16.53 16.30
N GLU A 301 1.10 -17.04 15.97
CA GLU A 301 1.52 -18.39 16.33
C GLU A 301 1.79 -18.46 17.84
N ASN A 302 1.13 -19.40 18.53
CA ASN A 302 1.34 -19.72 19.94
C ASN A 302 0.97 -18.63 20.97
N ILE A 303 0.25 -17.57 20.57
CA ILE A 303 -0.30 -16.62 21.54
C ILE A 303 -1.52 -17.20 22.25
N ASN A 304 -1.57 -17.06 23.57
CA ASN A 304 -2.74 -17.35 24.38
C ASN A 304 -3.48 -16.03 24.69
N TYR A 305 -4.70 -15.90 24.18
CA TYR A 305 -5.52 -14.70 24.37
C TYR A 305 -6.19 -14.61 25.75
N GLU A 306 -6.17 -15.67 26.56
CA GLU A 306 -6.69 -15.67 27.94
C GLU A 306 -5.74 -14.98 28.92
N VAL A 307 -4.52 -14.61 28.49
CA VAL A 307 -3.50 -13.94 29.28
C VAL A 307 -3.00 -12.68 28.59
N PHE A 308 -2.47 -11.75 29.38
CA PHE A 308 -1.88 -10.51 28.90
C PHE A 308 -0.69 -10.78 27.96
N ALA A 309 -0.63 -10.05 26.85
CA ALA A 309 0.30 -10.30 25.75
C ALA A 309 1.77 -10.12 26.16
N GLY A 310 2.09 -9.12 26.98
CA GLY A 310 3.48 -8.82 27.37
C GLY A 310 4.08 -9.76 28.40
N ASN A 311 3.32 -10.72 28.95
CA ASN A 311 3.86 -11.83 29.76
C ASN A 311 4.28 -13.02 28.87
N GLN A 312 4.00 -12.95 27.57
CA GLN A 312 4.28 -14.00 26.62
C GLN A 312 5.42 -13.56 25.69
N PRO A 313 6.27 -14.47 25.21
CA PRO A 313 7.34 -14.13 24.27
C PRO A 313 6.79 -13.61 22.93
N THR A 314 5.52 -13.87 22.65
CA THR A 314 4.80 -13.52 21.42
C THR A 314 4.17 -12.13 21.44
N GLY A 315 4.26 -11.36 22.54
CA GLY A 315 3.65 -10.03 22.65
C GLY A 315 4.64 -8.94 23.03
N TRP A 316 4.55 -7.79 22.38
CA TRP A 316 5.37 -6.60 22.63
C TRP A 316 4.45 -5.39 22.81
N VAL A 317 4.29 -4.94 24.04
CA VAL A 317 3.25 -3.97 24.41
C VAL A 317 3.74 -2.87 25.33
N LEU A 318 3.14 -1.69 25.20
CA LEU A 318 3.28 -0.53 26.09
C LEU A 318 2.09 -0.49 27.06
N SER A 319 2.36 -0.24 28.33
CA SER A 319 1.36 -0.04 29.38
C SER A 319 1.10 1.44 29.69
N SER A 320 -0.10 1.72 30.20
CA SER A 320 -0.47 3.02 30.79
C SER A 320 0.40 3.49 31.95
N ASP A 321 1.17 2.61 32.59
CA ASP A 321 2.18 3.01 33.58
C ASP A 321 3.50 3.50 32.95
N GLY A 322 3.60 3.52 31.62
CA GLY A 322 4.76 4.01 30.88
C GLY A 322 5.83 2.96 30.61
N ASN A 323 5.57 1.69 30.93
CA ASN A 323 6.51 0.60 30.73
C ASN A 323 6.20 -0.21 29.47
N CYS A 324 7.25 -0.63 28.76
CA CYS A 324 7.16 -1.65 27.74
C CYS A 324 7.37 -3.04 28.34
N SER A 325 6.70 -4.07 27.81
CA SER A 325 6.79 -5.45 28.28
C SER A 325 6.82 -6.45 27.13
N ASN A 326 7.65 -7.48 27.28
CA ASN A 326 7.66 -8.70 26.48
C ASN A 326 8.12 -9.88 27.36
N GLY A 327 7.54 -11.07 27.17
CA GLY A 327 7.83 -12.21 28.04
C GLY A 327 9.27 -12.74 27.98
N SER A 328 10.03 -12.40 26.92
CA SER A 328 11.44 -12.77 26.79
C SER A 328 12.40 -11.74 27.37
N THR A 329 12.10 -10.44 27.22
CA THR A 329 13.00 -9.36 27.66
C THR A 329 12.62 -8.74 29.00
N GLY A 330 11.41 -9.02 29.49
CA GLY A 330 10.87 -8.45 30.73
C GLY A 330 10.23 -7.08 30.54
N GLN A 331 10.04 -6.36 31.65
CA GLN A 331 9.42 -5.03 31.69
C GLN A 331 10.47 -3.96 31.96
N PHE A 332 10.39 -2.83 31.24
CA PHE A 332 11.31 -1.71 31.40
C PHE A 332 10.61 -0.37 31.15
N SER A 333 11.14 0.69 31.76
CA SER A 333 10.62 2.05 31.61
C SER A 333 10.89 2.61 30.22
N TYR A 334 9.86 3.17 29.60
CA TYR A 334 9.93 3.65 28.22
C TYR A 334 9.45 5.11 28.09
N CYS A 335 8.32 5.46 28.70
CA CYS A 335 7.77 6.80 28.71
C CYS A 335 7.12 7.14 30.07
N PRO A 336 6.72 8.41 30.32
CA PRO A 336 5.90 8.76 31.47
C PRO A 336 4.56 8.02 31.46
N SER A 337 4.02 7.74 32.64
CA SER A 337 2.68 7.14 32.75
C SER A 337 1.62 8.07 32.17
N PHE A 338 0.56 7.45 31.64
CA PHE A 338 -0.54 8.16 31.02
C PHE A 338 -1.87 7.61 31.51
N HIS A 339 -2.72 8.53 31.93
CA HIS A 339 -4.03 8.24 32.51
C HIS A 339 -5.04 9.24 31.95
N GLY A 340 -6.29 8.80 31.81
CA GLY A 340 -7.39 9.61 31.29
C GLY A 340 -8.14 8.96 30.14
N VAL A 341 -9.46 8.91 30.25
CA VAL A 341 -10.35 8.51 29.15
C VAL A 341 -10.09 9.39 27.93
N GLY A 342 -10.06 8.79 26.76
CA GLY A 342 -9.70 9.44 25.50
C GLY A 342 -8.20 9.48 25.20
N THR A 343 -7.36 8.89 26.06
CA THR A 343 -5.92 8.78 25.76
C THR A 343 -5.72 8.01 24.45
N ARG A 344 -4.99 8.63 23.53
CA ARG A 344 -4.64 8.07 22.23
C ARG A 344 -3.22 7.55 22.24
N ILE A 345 -3.07 6.25 21.97
CA ILE A 345 -1.79 5.61 21.70
C ILE A 345 -1.68 5.34 20.21
N THR A 346 -0.66 5.88 19.56
CA THR A 346 -0.31 5.54 18.18
C THR A 346 0.85 4.56 18.23
N VAL A 347 0.72 3.42 17.56
CA VAL A 347 1.81 2.46 17.39
C VAL A 347 2.48 2.73 16.04
N HIS A 348 3.80 2.81 16.03
CA HIS A 348 4.62 3.00 14.83
C HIS A 348 5.49 1.78 14.63
N LEU A 349 5.18 0.95 13.64
CA LEU A 349 5.91 -0.28 13.34
C LEU A 349 6.64 -0.14 12.00
N ASP A 350 7.97 -0.21 12.00
CA ASP A 350 8.79 -0.28 10.79
C ASP A 350 9.25 -1.72 10.58
N MET A 351 8.58 -2.44 9.67
CA MET A 351 8.91 -3.83 9.35
C MET A 351 10.15 -3.96 8.45
N ASN A 352 10.61 -2.87 7.83
CA ASN A 352 11.89 -2.86 7.09
C ASN A 352 13.06 -2.95 8.07
N LYS A 353 12.99 -2.18 9.16
CA LYS A 353 14.01 -2.15 10.22
C LYS A 353 13.76 -3.12 11.36
N ARG A 354 12.56 -3.70 11.44
CA ARG A 354 12.06 -4.50 12.57
C ARG A 354 12.08 -3.72 13.88
N THR A 355 11.63 -2.45 13.84
CA THR A 355 11.56 -1.58 15.02
C THR A 355 10.12 -1.16 15.32
N CYS A 356 9.86 -0.82 16.58
CA CYS A 356 8.57 -0.31 17.05
C CYS A 356 8.79 0.92 17.93
N ALA A 357 7.90 1.89 17.83
CA ALA A 357 7.85 3.08 18.68
C ALA A 357 6.39 3.43 18.98
N PHE A 358 6.17 4.27 19.99
CA PHE A 358 4.83 4.71 20.37
C PHE A 358 4.75 6.23 20.43
N SER A 359 3.57 6.77 20.09
CA SER A 359 3.17 8.12 20.48
C SER A 359 2.03 8.06 21.48
N VAL A 360 2.08 8.90 22.50
CA VAL A 360 0.97 9.07 23.46
C VAL A 360 0.47 10.51 23.37
N ASN A 361 -0.82 10.69 23.05
CA ASN A 361 -1.45 11.98 22.82
C ASN A 361 -0.66 12.90 21.86
N GLY A 362 -0.06 12.31 20.83
CA GLY A 362 0.74 13.02 19.81
C GLY A 362 2.20 13.26 20.17
N THR A 363 2.66 12.93 21.39
CA THR A 363 4.08 12.97 21.74
C THR A 363 4.73 11.65 21.34
N LYS A 364 5.59 11.68 20.31
CA LYS A 364 6.33 10.51 19.83
C LYS A 364 7.56 10.22 20.70
N TYR A 365 7.71 8.98 21.12
CA TYR A 365 8.86 8.50 21.89
C TYR A 365 9.88 7.76 21.00
N ARG A 366 11.05 7.46 21.56
CA ARG A 366 12.15 6.76 20.87
C ARG A 366 11.74 5.38 20.38
N GLU A 367 12.47 4.81 19.44
CA GLU A 367 12.32 3.38 19.13
C GLU A 367 12.64 2.51 20.35
N VAL A 368 11.90 1.41 20.50
CA VAL A 368 12.08 0.42 21.56
C VAL A 368 13.25 -0.49 21.17
N THR A 369 14.46 -0.03 21.42
CA THR A 369 15.72 -0.74 21.09
C THR A 369 15.87 -2.10 21.77
N GLU A 370 15.15 -2.30 22.87
CA GLU A 370 15.12 -3.53 23.65
C GLU A 370 14.36 -4.66 22.93
N TRP A 371 13.58 -4.34 21.90
CA TRP A 371 12.87 -5.31 21.07
C TRP A 371 13.62 -5.55 19.76
N ASN A 372 14.57 -6.48 19.79
CA ASN A 372 15.42 -6.83 18.64
C ASN A 372 15.01 -8.14 17.93
N ASN A 373 13.86 -8.69 18.29
CA ASN A 373 13.40 -10.01 17.87
C ASN A 373 11.97 -10.00 17.29
N LEU A 374 11.53 -8.86 16.74
CA LEU A 374 10.20 -8.77 16.11
C LEU A 374 10.11 -9.73 14.89
N PRO A 375 9.12 -10.63 14.85
CA PRO A 375 8.98 -11.63 13.80
C PRO A 375 8.57 -11.01 12.46
N SER A 376 8.64 -11.82 11.40
CA SER A 376 8.31 -11.40 10.03
C SER A 376 6.84 -10.99 9.83
N LYS A 377 5.96 -11.51 10.69
CA LYS A 377 4.51 -11.33 10.66
C LYS A 377 3.97 -11.01 12.05
N LEU A 378 3.27 -9.89 12.16
CA LEU A 378 2.74 -9.34 13.38
C LEU A 378 1.29 -8.91 13.23
N TYR A 379 0.63 -8.64 14.35
CA TYR A 379 -0.73 -8.16 14.43
C TYR A 379 -0.83 -7.09 15.52
N PRO A 380 -1.65 -6.04 15.37
CA PRO A 380 -2.03 -5.18 16.47
C PRO A 380 -2.66 -6.00 17.59
N VAL A 381 -2.28 -5.71 18.82
CA VAL A 381 -2.83 -6.38 20.01
C VAL A 381 -3.09 -5.37 21.11
N VAL A 382 -4.13 -5.63 21.90
CA VAL A 382 -4.35 -4.97 23.17
C VAL A 382 -4.61 -6.00 24.26
N SER A 383 -4.25 -5.65 25.50
CA SER A 383 -4.66 -6.42 26.68
C SER A 383 -5.36 -5.54 27.69
N LEU A 384 -6.52 -6.00 28.17
CA LEU A 384 -7.40 -5.28 29.07
C LEU A 384 -8.13 -6.24 30.01
N ARG A 385 -8.63 -5.69 31.11
CA ARG A 385 -9.49 -6.34 32.10
C ARG A 385 -10.63 -5.40 32.47
N ASN A 386 -11.66 -5.86 33.16
CA ASN A 386 -12.76 -5.01 33.62
C ASN A 386 -12.21 -3.81 34.44
N PRO A 387 -12.65 -2.55 34.19
CA PRO A 387 -13.69 -2.09 33.25
C PRO A 387 -13.13 -1.53 31.92
N GLY A 388 -12.02 -2.06 31.43
CA GLY A 388 -11.33 -1.52 30.25
C GLY A 388 -12.14 -1.62 28.97
N ARG A 389 -12.07 -0.56 28.15
CA ARG A 389 -12.75 -0.48 26.86
C ARG A 389 -11.92 0.32 25.86
N PHE A 390 -11.48 -0.31 24.78
CA PHE A 390 -10.56 0.29 23.81
C PHE A 390 -11.12 0.28 22.40
N ARG A 391 -10.82 1.33 21.64
CA ARG A 391 -11.17 1.46 20.22
C ARG A 391 -9.93 1.45 19.35
N ILE A 392 -9.95 0.72 18.24
CA ILE A 392 -8.93 0.82 17.18
C ILE A 392 -9.39 1.79 16.09
N LEU A 393 -8.46 2.60 15.58
CA LEU A 393 -8.69 3.62 14.56
C LEU A 393 -7.52 3.68 13.57
N GLU A 394 -7.81 4.20 12.38
CA GLU A 394 -6.81 4.60 11.40
C GLU A 394 -5.92 5.75 11.94
N PRO A 395 -4.66 5.87 11.48
CA PRO A 395 -3.81 7.00 11.80
C PRO A 395 -4.39 8.31 11.22
N GLU A 396 -4.46 9.38 12.04
CA GLU A 396 -4.84 10.71 11.56
C GLU A 396 -3.63 11.33 10.84
N TYR A 397 -3.61 11.32 9.51
CA TYR A 397 -2.70 12.17 8.75
C TYR A 397 -3.21 13.60 8.83
N LYS A 398 -2.52 14.47 9.58
CA LYS A 398 -2.74 15.91 9.47
C LYS A 398 -2.09 16.38 8.17
N TYR A 399 -2.93 16.73 7.21
CA TYR A 399 -2.56 17.44 5.98
C TYR A 399 -2.14 18.87 6.27
#